data_AF-A0A847JM08-F1
#
_entry.id   AF-A0A847JM08-F1
#
_cell.length_a   1.000
_cell.length_b   1.000
_cell.length_c   1.000
_cell.angle_alpha   90.00
_cell.angle_beta   90.00
_cell.angle_gamma   90.00
#
_symmetry.space_group_name_H-M   'P 1'
#
loop_
_entity.id
_entity.type
_entity.pdbx_description
1 polymer ?
#
loop_
_entity_poly.entity_id
_entity_poly.type
_entity_poly.pdbx_seq_one_letter_code
_entity_poly.pdbx_strand_id
1 'polypeptide(L)'
;MDRALVTGAAGFLGQHLVHRLLERGDKVRALDISVPEGHIDGAELMAAGAHGKGWIAGDIRGAEWIAADIRNAEAVASACKDMDTV
;
A
#
# COMPACT_ATOMS: atom_id res chain seq x y z
N MET A 1 7.85 -16.11 4.64
CA MET A 1 6.60 -15.33 4.75
C MET A 1 7.04 -14.15 5.55
N ASP A 2 7.23 -13.03 4.87
CA ASP A 2 8.09 -11.96 5.37
C ASP A 2 7.21 -10.81 5.84
N ARG A 3 7.77 -9.97 6.71
CA ARG A 3 7.17 -8.72 7.15
C ARG A 3 7.72 -7.61 6.28
N ALA A 4 6.95 -7.17 5.29
CA ALA A 4 7.37 -6.19 4.31
C ALA A 4 6.77 -4.81 4.62
N LEU A 5 7.61 -3.78 4.64
CA LEU A 5 7.17 -2.39 4.64
C LEU A 5 7.15 -1.86 3.20
N VAL A 6 6.01 -1.39 2.72
CA VAL A 6 5.92 -0.70 1.43
C VAL A 6 5.83 0.80 1.69
N THR A 7 6.74 1.58 1.12
CA THR A 7 6.66 3.05 1.13
C THR A 7 6.00 3.58 -0.15
N GLY A 8 5.36 4.75 -0.07
CA GLY A 8 4.55 5.24 -1.19
C GLY A 8 3.39 4.29 -1.52
N ALA A 9 2.89 3.59 -0.49
CA ALA A 9 2.00 2.45 -0.63
C ALA A 9 0.62 2.79 -1.21
N ALA A 10 0.18 4.05 -1.12
CA ALA A 10 -1.06 4.50 -1.75
C ALA A 10 -0.82 5.05 -3.18
N GLY A 11 0.43 5.12 -3.63
CA GLY A 11 0.78 5.46 -5.00
C GLY A 11 0.53 4.31 -5.99
N PHE A 12 0.69 4.61 -7.28
CA PHE A 12 0.43 3.68 -8.39
C PHE A 12 1.13 2.32 -8.19
N LEU A 13 2.47 2.29 -8.15
CA LEU A 13 3.21 1.03 -7.94
C LEU A 13 3.05 0.47 -6.52
N GLY A 14 2.94 1.34 -5.51
CA GLY A 14 2.83 0.94 -4.12
C GLY A 14 1.62 0.04 -3.88
N GLN A 15 0.45 0.40 -4.40
CA GLN A 15 -0.76 -0.40 -4.23
C GLN A 15 -0.63 -1.76 -4.92
N HIS A 16 -0.02 -1.82 -6.12
CA HIS A 16 0.25 -3.08 -6.81
C HIS A 16 1.20 -3.99 -6.01
N LEU A 17 2.23 -3.42 -5.39
CA LEU A 17 3.15 -4.16 -4.53
C LEU A 17 2.46 -4.68 -3.28
N VAL A 18 1.68 -3.84 -2.58
CA VAL A 18 0.91 -4.25 -1.40
C VAL A 18 0.01 -5.44 -1.73
N HIS A 19 -0.79 -5.34 -2.79
CA HIS A 19 -1.67 -6.42 -3.21
C HIS A 19 -0.90 -7.71 -3.52
N ARG A 20 0.19 -7.64 -4.29
CA ARG A 20 0.98 -8.83 -4.65
C ARG A 20 1.70 -9.47 -3.47
N LEU A 21 2.19 -8.67 -2.52
CA LEU A 21 2.80 -9.17 -1.28
C LEU A 21 1.75 -9.86 -0.40
N LEU A 22 0.54 -9.29 -0.29
CA LEU A 22 -0.58 -9.92 0.41
C LEU A 22 -1.01 -11.23 -0.27
N GLU A 23 -1.12 -11.27 -1.60
CA GLU A 23 -1.41 -12.50 -2.36
C GLU A 23 -0.34 -13.58 -2.17
N ARG A 24 0.94 -13.18 -2.06
CA ARG A 24 2.05 -14.08 -1.73
C ARG A 24 1.97 -14.61 -0.28
N GLY A 25 1.18 -13.97 0.58
CA GLY A 25 0.96 -14.33 1.97
C GLY A 25 1.76 -13.50 2.98
N ASP A 26 2.52 -12.50 2.53
CA ASP A 26 3.33 -11.69 3.43
C ASP A 26 2.49 -10.84 4.39
N LYS A 27 3.12 -10.44 5.49
CA LYS A 27 2.57 -9.44 6.40
C LYS A 27 3.02 -8.08 5.92
N VAL A 28 2.08 -7.29 5.40
CA VAL A 28 2.40 -6.01 4.78
C VAL A 28 2.05 -4.86 5.70
N ARG A 29 3.03 -3.97 5.90
CA ARG A 29 2.84 -2.62 6.44
C ARG A 29 2.97 -1.63 5.30
N ALA A 30 2.06 -0.67 5.21
CA ALA A 30 1.96 0.31 4.15
C ALA A 30 2.15 1.71 4.73
N LEU A 31 3.19 2.42 4.29
CA LEU A 31 3.51 3.79 4.70
C LEU A 31 3.28 4.75 3.54
N ASP A 32 2.40 5.72 3.72
CA ASP A 32 2.14 6.76 2.74
C ASP A 32 1.57 8.02 3.41
N ILE A 33 1.67 9.18 2.75
CA ILE A 33 1.04 10.42 3.21
C ILE A 33 -0.49 10.36 3.15
N SER A 34 -1.03 9.40 2.41
CA SER A 34 -2.45 9.18 2.17
C SER A 34 -2.83 7.73 2.43
N VAL A 35 -4.02 7.50 3.00
CA VAL A 35 -4.59 6.15 3.15
C VAL A 35 -5.65 5.98 2.07
N PRO A 36 -5.64 4.89 1.27
CA PRO A 36 -6.66 4.68 0.25
C PRO A 36 -8.04 4.50 0.86
N GLU A 37 -9.05 5.21 0.34
CA GLU A 37 -10.45 4.99 0.70
C GLU A 37 -11.06 3.91 -0.21
N GLY A 38 -11.24 2.69 0.31
CA GLY A 38 -12.09 1.63 -0.26
C GLY A 38 -11.59 0.95 -1.56
N HIS A 39 -11.70 -0.37 -1.62
CA HIS A 39 -11.38 -1.18 -2.81
C HIS A 39 -12.35 -0.88 -3.98
N ILE A 40 -11.80 -0.64 -5.17
CA ILE A 40 -12.55 -0.61 -6.43
C ILE A 40 -11.99 -1.72 -7.33
N ASP A 41 -12.86 -2.53 -7.91
CA ASP A 41 -12.44 -3.56 -8.87
C ASP A 41 -11.81 -2.88 -10.10
N GLY A 42 -10.65 -3.36 -10.53
CA GLY A 42 -9.95 -2.85 -11.71
C GLY A 42 -10.75 -2.97 -13.01
N ALA A 43 -11.65 -3.96 -13.12
CA ALA A 43 -12.57 -4.08 -14.25
C ALA A 43 -13.63 -2.96 -14.25
N GLU A 44 -14.13 -2.61 -13.08
CA GLU A 44 -15.15 -1.57 -12.87
C GLU A 44 -14.58 -0.17 -13.17
N LEU A 45 -13.31 0.06 -12.85
CA LEU A 45 -12.61 1.31 -13.12
C LEU A 45 -12.24 1.51 -14.60
N MET A 46 -11.84 0.44 -15.30
CA MET A 46 -11.56 0.47 -16.74
C MET A 46 -12.82 0.79 -17.55
N ALA A 47 -13.99 0.33 -17.09
CA ALA A 47 -15.27 0.72 -17.67
C ALA A 47 -15.63 2.20 -17.39
N ALA A 48 -15.15 2.77 -16.28
CA ALA A 48 -15.45 4.14 -15.86
C ALA A 48 -14.57 5.23 -16.48
N GLY A 49 -13.52 4.88 -17.25
CA GLY A 49 -12.68 5.86 -17.97
C GLY A 49 -11.89 6.82 -17.07
N ALA A 50 -11.68 6.47 -15.80
CA ALA A 50 -11.06 7.34 -14.82
C ALA A 50 -9.54 7.48 -15.03
N HIS A 51 -9.13 8.59 -15.65
CA HIS A 51 -7.73 9.02 -15.70
C HIS A 51 -7.34 9.70 -14.37
N GLY A 52 -6.61 8.97 -13.54
CA GLY A 52 -5.95 9.49 -12.33
C GLY A 52 -6.80 9.41 -11.06
N LYS A 53 -6.15 8.96 -9.97
CA LYS A 53 -6.64 8.96 -8.57
C LYS A 53 -7.78 8.00 -8.18
N GLY A 54 -8.02 6.91 -8.93
CA GLY A 54 -8.99 5.87 -8.54
C GLY A 54 -8.49 4.43 -8.61
N TRP A 55 -7.19 4.20 -8.86
CA TRP A 55 -6.65 2.90 -9.25
C TRP A 55 -6.16 2.11 -8.05
N ILE A 56 -7.06 1.52 -7.25
CA ILE A 56 -6.60 0.54 -6.24
C ILE A 56 -6.31 -0.78 -6.93
N ALA A 57 -5.04 -1.19 -6.87
CA ALA A 57 -4.61 -2.48 -7.35
C ALA A 57 -5.13 -3.59 -6.43
N GLY A 58 -6.24 -4.25 -6.79
CA GLY A 58 -6.69 -5.46 -6.11
C GLY A 58 -7.06 -5.26 -4.62
N ASP A 59 -7.23 -6.38 -3.90
CA ASP A 59 -7.56 -6.33 -2.47
C ASP A 59 -6.31 -6.00 -1.64
N ILE A 60 -6.39 -4.88 -0.91
CA ILE A 60 -5.33 -4.35 -0.03
C ILE A 60 -5.78 -4.24 1.44
N ARG A 61 -6.97 -4.78 1.78
CA ARG A 61 -7.54 -4.68 3.14
C ARG A 61 -6.74 -5.42 4.20
N GLY A 62 -5.84 -6.32 3.79
CA GLY A 62 -4.96 -7.09 4.67
C GLY A 62 -3.71 -6.36 5.15
N ALA A 63 -3.43 -5.15 4.65
CA ALA A 63 -2.24 -4.38 5.04
C ALA A 63 -2.48 -3.51 6.29
N GLU A 64 -1.43 -3.36 7.11
CA GLU A 64 -1.37 -2.38 8.20
C GLU A 64 -1.00 -1.00 7.63
N TRP A 65 -1.93 -0.03 7.65
CA TRP A 65 -1.70 1.30 7.07
C TRP A 65 -1.20 2.31 8.10
N ILE A 66 -0.14 3.03 7.75
CA ILE A 66 0.44 4.14 8.52
C ILE A 66 0.42 5.39 7.65
N ALA A 67 -0.35 6.38 8.06
CA ALA A 67 -0.38 7.71 7.44
C ALA A 67 0.80 8.55 7.95
N ALA A 68 1.86 8.69 7.16
CA ALA A 68 2.98 9.56 7.48
C ALA A 68 3.82 9.92 6.25
N ASP A 69 4.49 11.06 6.33
CA ASP A 69 5.45 11.51 5.33
C ASP A 69 6.79 10.80 5.50
N ILE A 70 7.35 10.27 4.41
CA ILE A 70 8.66 9.61 4.41
C ILE A 70 9.80 10.56 4.84
N ARG A 71 9.58 11.88 4.76
CA ARG A 71 10.53 12.90 5.25
C ARG A 71 10.55 13.00 6.78
N ASN A 72 9.60 12.39 7.49
CA ASN A 72 9.62 12.28 8.94
C ASN A 72 10.45 11.06 9.38
N ALA A 73 11.70 11.31 9.76
CA ALA A 73 12.65 10.26 10.12
C ALA A 73 12.20 9.39 11.31
N GLU A 74 11.51 9.95 12.30
CA GLU A 74 11.00 9.19 13.45
C GLU A 74 9.86 8.26 13.03
N ALA A 75 8.95 8.74 12.19
CA ALA A 75 7.86 7.92 11.65
C ALA A 75 8.40 6.77 10.79
N VAL A 76 9.38 7.03 9.92
CA VAL A 76 10.03 5.99 9.11
C VAL A 76 10.77 4.98 9.99
N ALA A 77 11.55 5.45 10.97
CA ALA A 77 12.26 4.56 11.90
C ALA A 77 11.30 3.68 12.70
N SER A 78 10.15 4.23 13.11
CA SER A 78 9.10 3.46 13.77
C SER A 78 8.44 2.43 12.82
N ALA A 79 8.16 2.83 11.57
CA ALA A 79 7.55 1.95 10.57
C ALA A 79 8.46 0.76 10.19
N CYS A 80 9.78 0.94 10.20
CA CYS A 80 10.74 -0.13 9.92
C CYS A 80 10.87 -1.18 11.04
N LYS A 81 10.36 -0.93 12.26
CA LYS A 81 10.49 -1.87 13.38
C LYS A 81 9.80 -3.20 13.05
N ASP A 82 10.52 -4.29 13.34
CA ASP A 82 10.10 -5.67 13.14
C ASP A 82 9.79 -6.06 11.68
N MET A 83 10.34 -5.34 10.71
CA MET A 83 10.21 -5.65 9.28
C MET A 83 11.45 -6.39 8.78
N ASP A 84 11.24 -7.39 7.93
CA ASP A 84 12.30 -8.18 7.29
C ASP A 84 12.80 -7.51 6.00
N THR A 85 11.95 -6.72 5.33
CA THR A 85 12.24 -6.06 4.05
C THR A 85 11.48 -4.73 3.94
N VAL A 86 12.06 -3.78 3.19
CA VAL A 86 11.48 -2.48 2.83
C VAL A 86 11.54 -2.30 1.32
#